data_AF-A0A1I2JVI7-F1
#
_entry.id   AF-A0A1I2JVI7-F1
#
_cell.length_a   1.000
_cell.length_b   1.000
_cell.length_c   1.000
_cell.angle_alpha   90.00
_cell.angle_beta   90.00
_cell.angle_gamma   90.00
#
_symmetry.space_group_name_H-M   'P 1'
#
loop_
_entity.id
_entity.type
_entity.pdbx_description
1 polymer ?
#
loop_
_entity_poly.entity_id
_entity_poly.type
_entity_poly.pdbx_seq_one_letter_code
_entity_poly.pdbx_strand_id
1 'polypeptide(L)'
;MGKQYNLWSFYLILVCLGLAAYSLYSNINNTWLIAPPNYILLLISIIALILGVLGFKDKRNWWVETRSWITVIISLLSSIGLFWIVAFTLFFSSMKADEHIQTVSSPGGKYTIEFYSYDAGAAGSFGVRGEINGPLWFKKRIYLQHNVEQVEVEWESNDKLSINSHILKLDEGDTYGYQ
;
A
#
# COMPACT_ATOMS: atom_id res chain seq x y z
N MET A 1 29.59 -0.91 17.18
CA MET A 1 28.74 -1.08 15.99
C MET A 1 27.52 -1.97 16.27
N GLY A 2 27.66 -3.19 16.82
CA GLY A 2 26.53 -4.08 17.13
C GLY A 2 25.36 -3.46 17.92
N LYS A 3 25.66 -2.62 18.94
CA LYS A 3 24.66 -1.91 19.74
C LYS A 3 23.72 -1.01 18.92
N GLN A 4 24.27 -0.30 17.93
CA GLN A 4 23.49 0.59 17.08
C GLN A 4 22.55 -0.25 16.21
N TYR A 5 23.06 -1.31 15.58
CA TYR A 5 22.25 -2.17 14.71
C TYR A 5 21.03 -2.79 15.41
N ASN A 6 21.17 -3.24 16.67
CA ASN A 6 20.07 -3.80 17.45
C ASN A 6 18.96 -2.75 17.74
N LEU A 7 19.35 -1.49 18.04
CA LEU A 7 18.38 -0.42 18.24
C LEU A 7 17.69 -0.02 16.92
N TRP A 8 18.49 0.15 15.85
CA TRP A 8 17.95 0.49 14.53
C TRP A 8 16.99 -0.59 14.01
N SER A 9 17.34 -1.88 14.14
CA SER A 9 16.45 -2.96 13.71
C SER A 9 15.14 -2.99 14.50
N PHE A 10 15.20 -2.74 15.81
CA PHE A 10 14.01 -2.71 16.67
C PHE A 10 13.06 -1.57 16.29
N TYR A 11 13.57 -0.35 16.08
CA TYR A 11 12.70 0.75 15.64
C TYR A 11 12.16 0.53 14.23
N LEU A 12 12.98 -0.01 13.34
CA LEU A 12 12.61 -0.24 11.95
C LEU A 12 11.49 -1.29 11.84
N ILE A 13 11.54 -2.37 12.65
CA ILE A 13 10.44 -3.35 12.67
C ILE A 13 9.15 -2.79 13.28
N LEU A 14 9.24 -1.93 14.32
CA LEU A 14 8.05 -1.29 14.89
C LEU A 14 7.37 -0.36 13.89
N VAL A 15 8.14 0.44 13.15
CA VAL A 15 7.62 1.28 12.08
C VAL A 15 6.98 0.42 10.98
N CYS A 16 7.65 -0.67 10.58
CA CYS A 16 7.12 -1.61 9.59
C CYS A 16 5.76 -2.19 10.02
N LEU A 17 5.64 -2.63 11.27
CA LEU A 17 4.39 -3.16 11.82
C LEU A 17 3.30 -2.10 11.90
N GLY A 18 3.63 -0.88 12.32
CA GLY A 18 2.69 0.24 12.35
C GLY A 18 2.12 0.55 10.96
N LEU A 19 3.01 0.62 9.95
CA LEU A 19 2.60 0.83 8.56
C LEU A 19 1.78 -0.34 7.99
N ALA A 20 2.16 -1.57 8.30
CA ALA A 20 1.42 -2.75 7.86
C ALA A 20 0.01 -2.81 8.49
N ALA A 21 -0.10 -2.53 9.79
CA ALA A 21 -1.38 -2.49 10.50
C ALA A 21 -2.28 -1.36 9.95
N TYR A 22 -1.71 -0.18 9.70
CA TYR A 22 -2.42 0.94 9.09
C TYR A 22 -2.90 0.60 7.68
N SER A 23 -2.04 0.00 6.86
CA SER A 23 -2.41 -0.46 5.51
C SER A 23 -3.52 -1.50 5.53
N LEU A 24 -3.51 -2.43 6.49
CA LEU A 24 -4.57 -3.43 6.64
C LEU A 24 -5.89 -2.79 7.07
N TYR A 25 -5.85 -1.93 8.09
CA TYR A 25 -7.01 -1.21 8.60
C TYR A 25 -7.69 -0.38 7.49
N SER A 26 -6.88 0.33 6.71
CA SER A 26 -7.37 1.09 5.56
C SER A 26 -8.08 0.24 4.53
N ASN A 27 -7.44 -0.87 4.14
CA ASN A 27 -7.94 -1.72 3.09
C ASN A 27 -9.31 -2.32 3.49
N ILE A 28 -9.44 -2.74 4.75
CA ILE A 28 -10.69 -3.28 5.29
C ILE A 28 -11.80 -2.23 5.33
N ASN A 29 -11.48 -1.01 5.79
CA ASN A 29 -12.49 0.03 5.95
C ASN A 29 -12.72 0.85 4.68
N ASN A 30 -12.04 0.52 3.58
CA ASN A 30 -12.05 1.33 2.35
C ASN A 30 -11.75 2.82 2.64
N THR A 31 -10.98 3.10 3.69
CA THR A 31 -10.67 4.47 4.09
C THR A 31 -9.44 4.96 3.37
N TRP A 32 -9.49 6.24 2.98
CA TRP A 32 -8.46 6.96 2.24
C TRP A 32 -7.06 6.71 2.79
N LEU A 33 -6.09 6.27 1.98
CA LEU A 33 -4.76 5.98 2.56
C LEU A 33 -3.58 5.99 1.60
N ILE A 34 -2.61 6.81 2.00
CA ILE A 34 -1.22 6.81 1.56
C ILE A 34 -0.56 5.59 2.22
N ALA A 35 -0.74 4.41 1.65
CA ALA A 35 -0.11 3.18 2.12
C ALA A 35 1.09 2.81 1.22
N PRO A 36 2.24 2.43 1.79
CA PRO A 36 3.36 1.95 0.99
C PRO A 36 2.96 0.59 0.38
N PRO A 37 3.34 0.33 -0.88
CA PRO A 37 3.12 -0.97 -1.50
C PRO A 37 3.69 -2.13 -0.66
N ASN A 38 3.01 -3.27 -0.69
CA ASN A 38 3.37 -4.46 0.11
C ASN A 38 4.83 -4.92 -0.08
N TYR A 39 5.38 -4.76 -1.30
CA TYR A 39 6.78 -5.10 -1.56
C TYR A 39 7.78 -4.19 -0.83
N ILE A 40 7.42 -2.94 -0.54
CA ILE A 40 8.28 -2.02 0.23
C ILE A 40 8.29 -2.40 1.68
N LEU A 41 7.13 -2.76 2.24
CA LEU A 41 7.03 -3.30 3.60
C LEU A 41 7.88 -4.57 3.74
N LEU A 42 7.87 -5.45 2.73
CA LEU A 42 8.72 -6.64 2.69
C LEU A 42 10.22 -6.29 2.68
N LEU A 43 10.64 -5.31 1.88
CA LEU A 43 12.04 -4.87 1.88
C LEU A 43 12.47 -4.31 3.24
N ILE A 44 11.62 -3.48 3.86
CA ILE A 44 11.85 -2.94 5.21
C ILE A 44 11.98 -4.08 6.22
N SER A 45 11.11 -5.09 6.19
CA SER A 45 11.16 -6.22 7.12
C SER A 45 12.42 -7.08 6.95
N ILE A 46 12.87 -7.30 5.70
CA ILE A 46 14.12 -8.01 5.40
C ILE A 46 15.33 -7.22 5.91
N ILE A 47 15.37 -5.90 5.71
CA ILE A 47 16.43 -5.03 6.24
C ILE A 47 16.45 -5.08 7.77
N ALA A 48 15.28 -5.02 8.43
CA ALA A 48 15.17 -5.18 9.88
C ALA A 48 15.76 -6.53 10.35
N LEU A 49 15.46 -7.60 9.62
CA LEU A 49 15.95 -8.94 9.94
C LEU A 49 17.48 -9.03 9.83
N ILE A 50 18.05 -8.53 8.73
CA ILE A 50 19.51 -8.51 8.52
C ILE A 50 20.21 -7.72 9.64
N LEU A 51 19.70 -6.52 9.94
CA LEU A 51 20.24 -5.69 11.02
C LEU A 51 20.07 -6.33 12.41
N GLY A 52 18.95 -7.03 12.63
CA GLY A 52 18.68 -7.78 13.86
C GLY A 52 19.68 -8.92 14.09
N VAL A 53 19.97 -9.69 13.04
CA VAL A 53 20.96 -10.78 13.10
C VAL A 53 22.38 -10.22 13.32
N LEU A 54 22.75 -9.14 12.64
CA LEU A 54 24.05 -8.47 12.86
C LEU A 54 24.17 -7.86 14.27
N GLY A 55 23.06 -7.36 14.82
CA GLY A 55 22.95 -6.80 16.16
C GLY A 55 22.98 -7.83 17.30
N PHE A 56 22.84 -9.12 16.98
CA PHE A 56 22.76 -10.22 17.94
C PHE A 56 24.06 -10.50 18.71
N LYS A 57 25.19 -9.91 18.27
CA LYS A 57 26.50 -10.04 18.94
C LYS A 57 26.60 -9.29 20.28
N ASP A 58 25.58 -8.50 20.66
CA ASP A 58 25.58 -7.70 21.89
C ASP A 58 24.98 -8.48 23.08
N LYS A 59 25.84 -8.98 23.98
CA LYS A 59 25.48 -9.77 25.18
C LYS A 59 25.65 -9.02 26.51
N ARG A 60 25.40 -7.70 26.51
CA ARG A 60 25.67 -6.86 27.70
C ARG A 60 24.68 -7.05 28.84
N ASN A 61 23.42 -7.27 28.54
CA ASN A 61 22.33 -7.29 29.51
C ASN A 61 21.23 -8.20 29.01
N TRP A 62 20.59 -8.95 29.92
CA TRP A 62 19.46 -9.83 29.61
C TRP A 62 18.32 -9.08 28.88
N TRP A 63 18.04 -7.83 29.23
CA TRP A 63 17.06 -6.99 28.52
C TRP A 63 17.42 -6.69 27.06
N VAL A 64 18.71 -6.60 26.74
CA VAL A 64 19.18 -6.34 25.37
C VAL A 64 19.13 -7.63 24.54
N GLU A 65 19.46 -8.75 25.17
CA GLU A 65 19.37 -10.07 24.55
C GLU A 65 17.91 -10.44 24.23
N THR A 66 16.99 -10.29 25.19
CA THR A 66 15.57 -10.58 24.97
C THR A 66 14.97 -9.68 23.89
N ARG A 67 15.26 -8.37 23.89
CA ARG A 67 14.85 -7.47 22.81
C ARG A 67 15.40 -7.93 21.46
N SER A 68 16.67 -8.36 21.40
CA SER A 68 17.29 -8.85 20.16
C SER A 68 16.57 -10.08 19.61
N TRP A 69 16.30 -11.06 20.48
CA TRP A 69 15.53 -12.26 20.13
C TRP A 69 14.15 -11.92 19.61
N ILE A 70 13.40 -11.07 20.34
CA ILE A 70 12.06 -10.63 19.94
C ILE A 70 12.11 -9.94 18.57
N THR A 71 13.07 -9.05 18.35
CA THR A 71 13.22 -8.33 17.07
C THR A 71 13.45 -9.28 15.91
N VAL A 72 14.35 -10.26 16.07
CA VAL A 72 14.66 -11.26 15.03
C VAL A 72 13.45 -12.15 14.75
N ILE A 73 12.76 -12.62 15.79
CA ILE A 73 11.57 -13.48 15.63
C ILE A 73 10.45 -12.72 14.92
N ILE A 74 10.15 -11.49 15.36
CA ILE A 74 9.10 -10.66 14.75
C ILE A 74 9.46 -10.32 13.30
N SER A 75 10.69 -9.87 13.03
CA SER A 75 11.10 -9.52 11.66
C SER A 75 11.10 -10.72 10.72
N LEU A 76 11.46 -11.91 11.20
CA LEU A 76 11.35 -13.16 10.45
C LEU A 76 9.90 -13.49 10.12
N LEU A 77 9.01 -13.48 11.13
CA LEU A 77 7.60 -13.79 10.95
C LEU A 77 6.91 -12.79 10.01
N SER A 78 7.18 -11.49 10.18
CA SER A 78 6.69 -10.43 9.30
C SER A 78 7.18 -10.60 7.87
N SER A 79 8.46 -10.95 7.67
CA SER A 79 9.00 -11.15 6.32
C SER A 79 8.35 -12.34 5.61
N ILE A 80 8.13 -13.46 6.33
CA ILE A 80 7.42 -14.62 5.78
C ILE A 80 5.98 -14.24 5.43
N GLY A 81 5.25 -13.57 6.33
CA GLY A 81 3.87 -13.15 6.09
C GLY A 81 3.74 -12.20 4.90
N LEU A 82 4.59 -11.16 4.83
CA LEU A 82 4.59 -10.21 3.73
C LEU A 82 5.03 -10.85 2.41
N PHE A 83 5.96 -11.80 2.43
CA PHE A 83 6.34 -12.57 1.25
C PHE A 83 5.15 -13.34 0.69
N TRP A 84 4.40 -14.05 1.54
CA TRP A 84 3.19 -14.75 1.12
C TRP A 84 2.15 -13.80 0.54
N ILE A 85 1.94 -12.63 1.17
CA ILE A 85 1.01 -11.61 0.66
C ILE A 85 1.44 -11.15 -0.73
N VAL A 86 2.70 -10.77 -0.91
CA VAL A 86 3.21 -10.29 -2.21
C VAL A 86 3.14 -11.39 -3.27
N ALA A 87 3.53 -12.62 -2.94
CA ALA A 87 3.46 -13.75 -3.86
C ALA A 87 2.00 -14.06 -4.27
N PHE A 88 1.09 -14.04 -3.31
CA PHE A 88 -0.34 -14.23 -3.57
C PHE A 88 -0.88 -13.11 -4.45
N THR A 89 -0.60 -11.84 -4.15
CA THR A 89 -1.04 -10.72 -4.99
C THR A 89 -0.51 -10.86 -6.41
N LEU A 90 0.79 -11.12 -6.61
CA LEU A 90 1.37 -11.29 -7.95
C LEU A 90 0.74 -12.45 -8.73
N PHE A 91 0.49 -13.57 -8.06
CA PHE A 91 -0.14 -14.73 -8.68
C PHE A 91 -1.57 -14.41 -9.17
N PHE A 92 -2.38 -13.76 -8.35
CA PHE A 92 -3.75 -13.41 -8.71
C PHE A 92 -3.83 -12.22 -9.69
N SER A 93 -2.91 -11.26 -9.61
CA SER A 93 -2.81 -10.19 -10.62
C SER A 93 -2.54 -10.75 -12.02
N SER A 94 -1.81 -11.86 -12.14
CA SER A 94 -1.58 -12.51 -13.43
C SER A 94 -2.83 -13.20 -14.01
N MET A 95 -3.89 -13.37 -13.21
CA MET A 95 -5.15 -14.02 -13.58
C MET A 95 -6.27 -13.02 -13.96
N LYS A 96 -5.92 -11.79 -14.37
CA LYS A 96 -6.85 -10.72 -14.81
C LYS A 96 -7.78 -10.13 -13.73
N ALA A 97 -7.39 -10.18 -12.46
CA ALA A 97 -8.22 -9.59 -11.39
C ALA A 97 -8.35 -8.05 -11.47
N ASP A 98 -7.35 -7.36 -12.04
CA ASP A 98 -7.35 -5.91 -12.28
C ASP A 98 -6.82 -5.62 -13.70
N GLU A 99 -7.64 -5.13 -14.63
CA GLU A 99 -7.21 -4.70 -15.97
C GLU A 99 -7.09 -3.16 -16.03
N HIS A 100 -5.96 -2.65 -16.52
CA HIS A 100 -5.79 -1.21 -16.75
C HIS A 100 -6.70 -0.77 -17.89
N ILE A 101 -7.53 0.24 -17.64
CA ILE A 101 -8.48 0.78 -18.62
C ILE A 101 -7.85 1.95 -19.36
N GLN A 102 -7.47 2.99 -18.62
CA GLN A 102 -6.93 4.23 -19.20
C GLN A 102 -6.15 5.04 -18.17
N THR A 103 -5.28 5.91 -18.66
CA THR A 103 -4.58 6.91 -17.86
C THR A 103 -4.94 8.30 -18.39
N VAL A 104 -5.40 9.18 -17.51
CA VAL A 104 -5.74 10.57 -17.85
C VAL A 104 -4.88 11.52 -17.04
N SER A 105 -4.50 12.64 -17.64
CA SER A 105 -3.77 13.70 -16.94
C SER A 105 -4.58 14.99 -16.96
N SER A 106 -4.52 15.75 -15.87
CA SER A 106 -5.12 17.09 -15.79
C SER A 106 -4.55 17.99 -16.89
N PRO A 107 -5.32 18.96 -17.43
CA PRO A 107 -4.83 19.86 -18.47
C PRO A 107 -3.51 20.57 -18.11
N GLY A 108 -3.32 20.93 -16.83
CA GLY A 108 -2.09 21.52 -16.30
C GLY A 108 -1.00 20.53 -15.87
N GLY A 109 -1.20 19.23 -16.05
CA GLY A 109 -0.22 18.17 -15.72
C GLY A 109 0.03 17.92 -14.23
N LYS A 110 -0.72 18.57 -13.32
CA LYS A 110 -0.57 18.40 -11.87
C LYS A 110 -1.00 17.02 -11.37
N TYR A 111 -2.02 16.45 -12.00
CA TYR A 111 -2.60 15.17 -11.60
C TYR A 111 -2.55 14.17 -12.75
N THR A 112 -2.18 12.93 -12.45
CA THR A 112 -2.28 11.79 -13.35
C THR A 112 -3.08 10.71 -12.63
N ILE A 113 -4.17 10.26 -13.25
CA ILE A 113 -5.09 9.27 -12.72
C ILE A 113 -5.04 8.03 -13.60
N GLU A 114 -4.83 6.88 -12.98
CA GLU A 114 -4.86 5.55 -13.59
C GLU A 114 -6.18 4.86 -13.20
N PHE A 115 -6.92 4.38 -14.19
CA PHE A 115 -8.17 3.64 -13.99
C PHE A 115 -7.96 2.15 -14.26
N TYR A 116 -8.56 1.34 -13.39
CA TYR A 116 -8.51 -0.12 -13.44
C TYR A 116 -9.92 -0.68 -13.31
N SER A 117 -10.28 -1.66 -14.15
CA SER A 117 -11.45 -2.51 -13.93
C SER A 117 -11.02 -3.65 -13.02
N TYR A 118 -11.87 -4.01 -12.06
CA TYR A 118 -11.68 -5.21 -11.25
C TYR A 118 -12.87 -6.14 -11.42
N ASP A 119 -12.59 -7.44 -11.44
CA ASP A 119 -13.60 -8.49 -11.44
C ASP A 119 -13.17 -9.62 -10.50
N ALA A 120 -13.92 -9.79 -9.42
CA ALA A 120 -13.67 -10.84 -8.43
C ALA A 120 -14.30 -12.20 -8.81
N GLY A 121 -14.82 -12.34 -10.04
CA GLY A 121 -15.32 -13.59 -10.61
C GLY A 121 -16.77 -13.90 -10.25
N ALA A 122 -17.19 -15.15 -10.47
CA ALA A 122 -18.61 -15.56 -10.49
C ALA A 122 -19.45 -15.25 -9.23
N ALA A 123 -18.82 -15.06 -8.07
CA ALA A 123 -19.49 -14.68 -6.82
C ALA A 123 -18.96 -13.35 -6.25
N GLY A 124 -18.11 -12.66 -7.01
CA GLY A 124 -17.43 -11.45 -6.61
C GLY A 124 -18.08 -10.19 -7.17
N SER A 125 -17.73 -9.04 -6.60
CA SER A 125 -18.10 -7.75 -7.19
C SER A 125 -17.15 -7.40 -8.32
N PHE A 126 -17.68 -6.71 -9.34
CA PHE A 126 -16.88 -6.06 -10.37
C PHE A 126 -17.09 -4.55 -10.30
N GLY A 127 -16.20 -3.79 -10.93
CA GLY A 127 -16.31 -2.34 -10.96
C GLY A 127 -15.08 -1.65 -11.51
N VAL A 128 -15.02 -0.34 -11.29
CA VAL A 128 -13.90 0.52 -11.69
C VAL A 128 -13.29 1.19 -10.46
N ARG A 129 -11.97 1.25 -10.41
CA ARG A 129 -11.17 1.98 -9.44
C ARG A 129 -10.31 3.03 -10.12
N GLY A 130 -10.21 4.22 -9.53
CA GLY A 130 -9.31 5.29 -9.97
C GLY A 130 -8.26 5.63 -8.92
N GLU A 131 -7.01 5.75 -9.34
CA GLU A 131 -5.85 6.05 -8.49
C GLU A 131 -5.03 7.21 -9.00
N ILE A 132 -4.64 8.10 -8.09
CA ILE A 132 -3.65 9.16 -8.31
C ILE A 132 -2.27 8.68 -7.86
N ASN A 133 -1.26 8.99 -8.66
CA ASN A 133 0.13 8.83 -8.26
C ASN A 133 0.50 9.95 -7.26
N GLY A 134 0.91 9.56 -6.06
CA GLY A 134 1.42 10.45 -5.02
C GLY A 134 2.94 10.57 -5.07
N PRO A 135 3.55 11.34 -4.14
CA PRO A 135 5.00 11.39 -4.03
C PRO A 135 5.58 10.00 -3.72
N LEU A 136 6.81 9.75 -4.21
CA LEU A 136 7.52 8.47 -4.07
C LEU A 136 6.78 7.31 -4.75
N TRP A 137 6.35 6.33 -3.98
CA TRP A 137 5.73 5.06 -4.41
C TRP A 137 4.27 4.95 -3.96
N PHE A 138 3.73 6.03 -3.38
CA PHE A 138 2.40 6.02 -2.82
C PHE A 138 1.38 6.24 -3.93
N LYS A 139 0.32 5.43 -3.92
CA LYS A 139 -0.87 5.65 -4.74
C LYS A 139 -2.03 6.01 -3.83
N LYS A 140 -2.84 6.99 -4.26
CA LYS A 140 -4.07 7.40 -3.56
C LYS A 140 -5.26 6.93 -4.40
N ARG A 141 -6.11 6.07 -3.84
CA ARG A 141 -7.41 5.76 -4.44
C ARG A 141 -8.35 6.95 -4.24
N ILE A 142 -8.99 7.39 -5.32
CA ILE A 142 -9.92 8.53 -5.32
C ILE A 142 -11.32 8.14 -5.78
N TYR A 143 -11.44 7.00 -6.46
CA TYR A 143 -12.69 6.57 -7.07
C TYR A 143 -12.85 5.05 -6.92
N LEU A 144 -14.04 4.63 -6.50
CA LEU A 144 -14.49 3.24 -6.53
C LEU A 144 -15.97 3.22 -6.90
N GLN A 145 -16.32 2.51 -7.97
CA GLN A 145 -17.71 2.30 -8.34
C GLN A 145 -17.94 0.84 -8.70
N HIS A 146 -18.88 0.21 -8.00
CA HIS A 146 -19.30 -1.17 -8.25
C HIS A 146 -20.28 -1.27 -9.41
N ASN A 147 -20.31 -2.43 -10.07
CA ASN A 147 -21.24 -2.80 -11.14
C ASN A 147 -21.14 -1.92 -12.40
N VAL A 148 -19.92 -1.50 -12.75
CA VAL A 148 -19.67 -0.70 -13.96
C VAL A 148 -18.45 -1.25 -14.69
N GLU A 149 -18.55 -1.37 -16.02
CA GLU A 149 -17.49 -1.92 -16.87
C GLU A 149 -16.66 -0.84 -17.57
N GLN A 150 -17.22 0.36 -17.72
CA GLN A 150 -16.61 1.46 -18.45
C GLN A 150 -16.45 2.70 -17.57
N VAL A 151 -15.48 3.52 -17.93
CA VAL A 151 -15.21 4.79 -17.27
C VAL A 151 -15.22 5.91 -18.29
N GLU A 152 -16.12 6.87 -18.10
CA GLU A 152 -16.14 8.12 -18.83
C GLU A 152 -15.53 9.20 -17.95
N VAL A 153 -14.50 9.87 -18.46
CA VAL A 153 -13.73 10.85 -17.69
C VAL A 153 -13.63 12.16 -18.46
N GLU A 154 -14.09 13.24 -17.84
CA GLU A 154 -14.01 14.59 -18.38
C GLU A 154 -13.39 15.54 -17.35
N TRP A 155 -12.41 16.32 -17.77
CA TRP A 155 -11.82 17.36 -16.92
C TRP A 155 -12.61 18.66 -17.06
N GLU A 156 -13.26 19.10 -15.99
CA GLU A 156 -13.93 20.41 -15.94
C GLU A 156 -12.92 21.55 -15.72
N SER A 157 -11.78 21.26 -15.08
CA SER A 157 -10.70 22.20 -14.81
C SER A 157 -9.39 21.47 -14.48
N ASN A 158 -8.37 22.17 -13.97
CA ASN A 158 -7.08 21.56 -13.62
C ASN A 158 -7.13 20.64 -12.39
N ASP A 159 -8.12 20.82 -11.53
CA ASP A 159 -8.28 20.15 -10.24
C ASP A 159 -9.64 19.49 -10.07
N LYS A 160 -10.58 19.70 -11.00
CA LYS A 160 -11.89 19.06 -10.99
C LYS A 160 -12.07 18.15 -12.20
N LEU A 161 -12.51 16.92 -11.94
CA LEU A 161 -12.93 16.00 -12.98
C LEU A 161 -14.28 15.36 -12.67
N SER A 162 -15.00 15.02 -13.73
CA SER A 162 -16.19 14.18 -13.69
C SER A 162 -15.80 12.76 -14.10
N ILE A 163 -16.21 11.77 -13.30
CA ILE A 163 -16.03 10.34 -13.55
C ILE A 163 -17.41 9.69 -13.51
N ASN A 164 -17.90 9.16 -14.64
CA ASN A 164 -19.26 8.58 -14.74
C ASN A 164 -20.35 9.47 -14.11
N SER A 165 -20.33 10.77 -14.41
CA SER A 165 -21.24 11.79 -13.84
C SER A 165 -21.02 12.13 -12.34
N HIS A 166 -19.96 11.64 -11.70
CA HIS A 166 -19.56 12.02 -10.36
C HIS A 166 -18.42 13.04 -10.40
N ILE A 167 -18.67 14.25 -9.89
CA ILE A 167 -17.68 15.33 -9.83
C ILE A 167 -16.81 15.15 -8.59
N LEU A 168 -15.50 15.16 -8.79
CA LEU A 168 -14.49 15.15 -7.72
C LEU A 168 -13.59 16.37 -7.82
N LYS A 169 -13.44 17.09 -6.70
CA LYS A 169 -12.46 18.17 -6.57
C LYS A 169 -11.21 17.65 -5.85
N LEU A 170 -10.14 17.48 -6.62
CA LEU A 170 -8.91 16.83 -6.15
C LEU A 170 -8.09 17.68 -5.18
N ASP A 171 -8.26 19.00 -5.22
CA ASP A 171 -7.63 19.97 -4.32
C ASP A 171 -8.30 20.01 -2.95
N GLU A 172 -9.63 19.86 -2.89
CA GLU A 172 -10.40 19.69 -1.66
C GLU A 172 -10.23 18.28 -1.06
N GLY A 173 -9.69 17.35 -1.84
CA GLY A 173 -9.36 15.99 -1.41
C GLY A 173 -10.50 15.00 -1.57
N ASP A 174 -11.51 15.33 -2.37
CA ASP A 174 -12.72 14.54 -2.60
C ASP A 174 -12.40 13.11 -3.05
N THR A 175 -13.28 12.20 -2.66
CA THR A 175 -13.25 10.79 -3.06
C THR A 175 -14.67 10.28 -3.29
N TYR A 176 -14.84 9.32 -4.18
CA TYR A 176 -16.11 8.65 -4.44
C TYR A 176 -16.02 7.15 -4.14
N GLY A 177 -17.07 6.58 -3.52
CA GLY A 177 -17.14 5.15 -3.18
C GLY A 177 -16.38 4.76 -1.90
N TYR A 178 -15.86 5.74 -1.18
CA TYR A 178 -15.12 5.59 0.07
C TYR A 178 -15.85 6.36 1.18
N GLN A 179 -16.06 5.74 2.35
CA GLN A 179 -16.75 6.31 3.53
C GLN A 179 -15.77 6.50 4.69
#